data_AF-A0A094AUY4-F1
#
_entry.id   AF-A0A094AUY4-F1
#
_cell.length_a   1.000
_cell.length_b   1.000
_cell.length_c   1.000
_cell.angle_alpha   90.00
_cell.angle_beta   90.00
_cell.angle_gamma   90.00
#
_symmetry.space_group_name_H-M   'P 1'
#
loop_
_entity.id
_entity.type
_entity.pdbx_description
1 polymer ?
#
loop_
_entity_poly.entity_id
_entity_poly.type
_entity_poly.pdbx_seq_one_letter_code
_entity_poly.pdbx_strand_id
1 'polypeptide(L)'
;MWIPWGICIGEAVSPLLDCETLSNGRVRSRLLSSATSSEFYSYQVSGAIGCLLKLYGSIDIEAVLIQMDKGDDPSADSIRAAAGRLRDLTLHGCILADEVGFGKTKQSLLVALIHSMVYAEKSKETIPKDLHRPILLLVPPTLIGQWLKEIRTSWRCFRPVVSYSDCEIKNEMALSTIPHQAIVEYPSMEAMPLNLRFVFDATNNLARDVIIVTSYETHKVGTMVKKSRMEPGVPYSNPPLPPTMAA
;
A
#
# COMPACT_ATOMS: atom_id res chain seq x y z
N MET A 1 19.86 8.02 -5.72
CA MET A 1 20.26 9.13 -4.84
C MET A 1 20.04 8.68 -3.40
N TRP A 2 21.11 8.27 -2.72
CA TRP A 2 21.06 7.87 -1.31
C TRP A 2 21.19 9.14 -0.46
N ILE A 3 20.10 9.61 0.12
CA ILE A 3 20.16 10.71 1.09
C ILE A 3 20.52 10.09 2.45
N PRO A 4 21.46 10.62 3.25
CA PRO A 4 21.79 10.07 4.55
C PRO A 4 20.61 10.32 5.53
N TRP A 5 19.85 9.28 5.84
CA TRP A 5 18.61 9.32 6.63
C TRP A 5 18.82 9.45 8.16
N GLY A 6 20.08 9.47 8.62
CA GLY A 6 20.41 9.08 9.99
C GLY A 6 20.17 10.08 11.12
N ILE A 7 19.99 11.39 10.84
CA ILE A 7 20.11 12.39 11.93
C ILE A 7 18.89 13.31 12.07
N CYS A 8 18.25 13.78 10.99
CA CYS A 8 17.16 14.77 11.13
C CYS A 8 15.74 14.17 11.23
N ILE A 9 15.54 12.92 10.81
CA ILE A 9 14.19 12.30 10.78
C ILE A 9 13.88 11.58 12.09
N GLY A 10 14.87 10.95 12.74
CA GLY A 10 14.66 10.13 13.94
C GLY A 10 13.97 10.86 15.10
N GLU A 11 14.32 12.13 15.34
CA GLU A 11 13.73 12.92 16.44
C GLU A 11 12.30 13.38 16.13
N ALA A 12 11.94 13.56 14.85
CA ALA A 12 10.62 14.03 14.45
C ALA A 12 9.60 12.90 14.25
N VAL A 13 10.06 11.67 14.01
CA VAL A 13 9.18 10.53 13.70
C VAL A 13 8.49 9.96 14.93
N SER A 14 9.20 9.79 16.03
CA SER A 14 8.62 9.19 17.25
C SER A 14 7.44 10.01 17.80
N PRO A 15 7.52 11.35 17.84
CA PRO A 15 6.37 12.18 18.20
C PRO A 15 5.23 12.10 17.18
N LEU A 16 5.49 11.93 15.89
CA LEU A 16 4.46 11.95 14.83
C LEU A 16 3.41 10.86 15.02
N LEU A 17 3.81 9.66 15.46
CA LEU A 17 2.88 8.55 15.70
C LEU A 17 2.59 8.32 17.19
N ASP A 18 2.93 9.28 18.06
CA ASP A 18 2.81 9.16 19.52
C ASP A 18 3.36 7.82 20.02
N CYS A 19 4.63 7.56 19.71
CA CYS A 19 5.27 6.30 20.03
C CYS A 19 5.75 6.27 21.49
N GLU A 20 5.37 5.22 22.22
CA GLU A 20 5.96 4.88 23.51
C GLU A 20 7.06 3.82 23.35
N THR A 21 8.17 4.00 24.06
CA THR A 21 9.28 3.03 24.10
C THR A 21 9.00 1.98 25.17
N LEU A 22 9.06 0.71 24.76
CA LEU A 22 8.87 -0.46 25.61
C LEU A 22 10.21 -0.90 26.23
N SER A 23 10.15 -1.69 27.30
CA SER A 23 11.33 -2.21 28.00
C SER A 23 12.24 -3.09 27.13
N ASN A 24 11.70 -3.67 26.05
CA ASN A 24 12.43 -4.49 25.09
C ASN A 24 13.12 -3.68 23.97
N GLY A 25 13.14 -2.35 24.06
CA GLY A 25 13.72 -1.45 23.06
C GLY A 25 12.88 -1.28 21.79
N ARG A 26 11.67 -1.86 21.75
CA ARG A 26 10.70 -1.62 20.69
C ARG A 26 9.83 -0.41 21.02
N VAL A 27 9.15 0.09 20.00
CA VAL A 27 8.20 1.17 20.10
C VAL A 27 6.80 0.69 19.73
N ARG A 28 5.80 1.26 20.39
CA ARG A 28 4.39 1.05 20.08
C ARG A 28 3.74 2.41 19.87
N SER A 29 3.00 2.57 18.78
CA SER A 29 2.22 3.79 18.55
C SER A 29 0.94 3.74 19.37
N ARG A 30 0.76 4.72 20.26
CA ARG A 30 -0.51 4.91 20.97
C ARG A 30 -1.59 5.40 20.02
N LEU A 31 -1.21 6.17 19.01
CA LEU A 31 -2.12 6.66 17.97
C LEU A 31 -2.76 5.48 17.21
N LEU A 32 -1.97 4.46 16.85
CA LEU A 32 -2.40 3.33 16.01
C LEU A 32 -2.86 2.10 16.81
N SER A 33 -3.01 2.19 18.14
CA SER A 33 -3.28 1.03 19.00
C SER A 33 -4.65 0.37 18.73
N SER A 34 -5.59 1.11 18.16
CA SER A 34 -6.90 0.57 17.72
C SER A 34 -6.79 -0.27 16.45
N ALA A 35 -5.85 0.07 15.56
CA ALA A 35 -5.68 -0.55 14.25
C ALA A 35 -4.73 -1.76 14.26
N THR A 36 -3.65 -1.68 15.04
CA THR A 36 -2.62 -2.73 15.10
C THR A 36 -2.14 -2.98 16.52
N SER A 37 -1.87 -4.24 16.85
CA SER A 37 -1.18 -4.62 18.10
C SER A 37 0.33 -4.84 17.90
N SER A 38 0.85 -4.50 16.72
CA SER A 38 2.26 -4.70 16.37
C SER A 38 3.17 -3.77 17.15
N GLU A 39 4.30 -4.31 17.58
CA GLU A 39 5.45 -3.56 18.07
C GLU A 39 6.48 -3.43 16.95
N PHE A 40 7.15 -2.28 16.90
CA PHE A 40 8.10 -1.92 15.86
C PHE A 40 9.45 -1.54 16.47
N TYR A 41 10.52 -1.58 15.68
CA TYR A 41 11.73 -0.85 16.01
C TYR A 41 11.63 0.59 15.52
N SER A 42 12.33 1.51 16.16
CA SER A 42 12.32 2.94 15.78
C SER A 42 12.68 3.17 14.30
N TYR A 43 13.62 2.37 13.75
CA TYR A 43 13.98 2.43 12.34
C TYR A 43 12.84 2.00 11.40
N GLN A 44 11.99 1.06 11.80
CA GLN A 44 10.85 0.59 10.99
C GLN A 44 9.80 1.68 10.89
N VAL A 45 9.53 2.36 12.00
CA VAL A 45 8.62 3.51 12.02
C VAL A 45 9.18 4.64 11.15
N SER A 46 10.46 4.96 11.32
CA SER A 46 11.15 6.00 10.54
C SER A 46 11.16 5.71 9.05
N GLY A 47 11.43 4.48 8.65
CA GLY A 47 11.40 4.11 7.25
C GLY A 47 9.98 4.07 6.67
N ALA A 48 8.96 3.66 7.43
CA ALA A 48 7.57 3.74 6.97
C ALA A 48 7.11 5.19 6.72
N ILE A 49 7.41 6.09 7.67
CA ILE A 49 7.16 7.52 7.52
C ILE A 49 7.96 8.10 6.35
N GLY A 50 9.21 7.70 6.19
CA GLY A 50 10.04 8.07 5.05
C GLY A 50 9.44 7.64 3.71
N CYS A 51 8.92 6.42 3.60
CA CYS A 51 8.22 5.95 2.40
C CYS A 51 7.02 6.84 2.05
N LEU A 52 6.19 7.18 3.04
CA LEU A 52 5.00 8.02 2.83
C LEU A 52 5.39 9.45 2.45
N LEU A 53 6.40 10.03 3.11
CA LEU A 53 6.93 11.34 2.74
C LEU A 53 7.46 11.34 1.31
N LYS A 54 8.12 10.27 0.85
CA LYS A 54 8.54 10.17 -0.55
C LYS A 54 7.37 10.00 -1.50
N LEU A 55 6.35 9.22 -1.16
CA LEU A 55 5.18 9.03 -2.03
C LEU A 55 4.32 10.29 -2.19
N TYR A 56 4.28 11.15 -1.16
CA TYR A 56 3.34 12.28 -1.11
C TYR A 56 3.98 13.66 -0.99
N GLY A 57 5.25 13.75 -0.59
CA GLY A 57 5.95 14.98 -0.26
C GLY A 57 5.56 15.60 1.10
N SER A 58 4.41 15.22 1.66
CA SER A 58 3.94 15.64 2.99
C SER A 58 2.98 14.61 3.58
N ILE A 59 2.86 14.61 4.91
CA ILE A 59 1.88 13.79 5.62
C ILE A 59 0.78 14.71 6.16
N ASP A 60 -0.47 14.42 5.81
CA ASP A 60 -1.62 15.14 6.33
C ASP A 60 -2.04 14.52 7.66
N ILE A 61 -1.60 15.19 8.73
CA ILE A 61 -1.71 14.65 10.08
C ILE A 61 -3.11 14.84 10.66
N GLU A 62 -3.86 15.85 10.22
CA GLU A 62 -5.23 16.05 10.68
C GLU A 62 -6.12 14.89 10.25
N ALA A 63 -5.95 14.41 9.01
CA ALA A 63 -6.66 13.23 8.53
C ALA A 63 -6.36 11.97 9.38
N VAL A 64 -5.11 11.79 9.82
CA VAL A 64 -4.73 10.67 10.69
C VAL A 64 -5.37 10.81 12.07
N LEU A 65 -5.31 12.00 12.68
CA LEU A 65 -5.89 12.25 14.00
C LEU A 65 -7.41 12.07 14.00
N ILE A 66 -8.11 12.53 12.95
CA ILE A 66 -9.55 12.34 12.78
C ILE A 66 -9.89 10.86 12.63
N GLN A 67 -9.19 10.13 11.77
CA GLN A 67 -9.45 8.69 11.54
C GLN A 67 -9.20 7.84 12.80
N MET A 68 -8.29 8.27 13.68
CA MET A 68 -7.99 7.59 14.94
C MET A 68 -8.83 8.07 16.13
N ASP A 69 -9.76 9.01 15.92
CA ASP A 69 -10.56 9.62 16.99
C ASP A 69 -9.70 10.27 18.07
N LYS A 70 -8.63 10.97 17.65
CA LYS A 70 -7.61 11.61 18.52
C LYS A 70 -7.38 13.09 18.24
N GLY A 71 -8.36 13.78 17.65
CA GLY A 71 -8.25 15.20 17.29
C GLY A 71 -7.92 16.13 18.49
N ASP A 72 -8.47 15.79 19.66
CA ASP A 72 -8.36 16.57 20.91
C ASP A 72 -7.36 15.96 21.91
N ASP A 73 -6.57 14.97 21.50
CA ASP A 73 -5.58 14.33 22.37
C ASP A 73 -4.50 15.35 22.82
N PRO A 74 -4.05 15.36 24.08
CA PRO A 74 -2.97 16.25 24.54
C PRO A 74 -1.69 16.16 23.71
N SER A 75 -1.44 15.02 23.06
CA SER A 75 -0.30 14.80 22.17
C SER A 75 -0.50 15.41 20.77
N ALA A 76 -1.72 15.81 20.40
CA ALA A 76 -2.05 16.29 19.05
C ALA A 76 -1.20 17.49 18.62
N ASP A 77 -0.95 18.45 19.50
CA ASP A 77 -0.15 19.64 19.16
C ASP A 77 1.32 19.30 18.89
N SER A 78 1.88 18.37 19.65
CA SER A 78 3.24 17.85 19.43
C SER A 78 3.32 17.09 18.10
N ILE A 79 2.31 16.28 17.80
CA ILE A 79 2.17 15.53 16.55
C ILE A 79 2.09 16.51 15.35
N ARG A 80 1.27 17.56 15.44
CA ARG A 80 1.16 18.63 14.43
C ARG A 80 2.49 19.34 14.18
N ALA A 81 3.17 19.73 15.25
CA ALA A 81 4.48 20.38 15.17
C ALA A 81 5.52 19.46 14.50
N ALA A 82 5.51 18.16 14.80
CA ALA A 82 6.38 17.19 14.18
C ALA A 82 6.10 17.02 12.68
N ALA A 83 4.83 16.91 12.28
CA ALA A 83 4.41 16.84 10.88
C ALA A 83 4.83 18.09 10.10
N GLY A 84 4.71 19.28 10.70
CA GLY A 84 5.11 20.55 10.08
C GLY A 84 6.59 20.61 9.70
N ARG A 85 7.46 19.87 10.40
CA ARG A 85 8.89 19.75 10.10
C ARG A 85 9.20 18.76 8.97
N LEU A 86 8.26 17.89 8.61
CA LEU A 86 8.44 16.82 7.65
C LEU A 86 7.80 17.19 6.30
N ARG A 87 8.59 17.83 5.44
CA ARG A 87 8.26 18.08 4.03
C ARG A 87 9.41 17.62 3.14
N ASP A 88 9.08 16.99 2.02
CA ASP A 88 10.04 16.41 1.09
C ASP A 88 9.49 16.44 -0.36
N LEU A 89 10.31 16.04 -1.32
CA LEU A 89 9.93 15.89 -2.72
C LEU A 89 9.06 14.65 -2.93
N THR A 90 7.94 14.83 -3.63
CA THR A 90 7.06 13.76 -4.07
C THR A 90 7.71 12.96 -5.21
N LEU A 91 7.78 11.64 -5.05
CA LEU A 91 8.27 10.66 -5.99
C LEU A 91 7.16 9.67 -6.35
N HIS A 92 7.23 9.11 -7.56
CA HIS A 92 6.23 8.16 -8.07
C HIS A 92 6.38 6.74 -7.49
N GLY A 93 7.34 6.52 -6.59
CA GLY A 93 7.60 5.22 -5.99
C GLY A 93 8.69 5.30 -4.93
N CYS A 94 8.72 4.29 -4.07
CA CYS A 94 9.74 4.12 -3.03
C CYS A 94 10.20 2.66 -3.00
N ILE A 95 11.49 2.45 -2.75
CA ILE A 95 12.08 1.12 -2.57
C ILE A 95 12.55 1.01 -1.13
N LEU A 96 11.98 0.06 -0.40
CA LEU A 96 12.45 -0.29 0.94
C LEU A 96 13.48 -1.43 0.83
N ALA A 97 14.76 -1.07 0.88
CA ALA A 97 15.87 -1.99 0.70
C ALA A 97 16.62 -2.22 2.03
N ASP A 98 16.04 -3.04 2.90
CA ASP A 98 16.68 -3.49 4.15
C ASP A 98 17.13 -4.95 4.06
N GLU A 99 18.02 -5.34 4.97
CA GLU A 99 18.44 -6.73 5.16
C GLU A 99 17.27 -7.65 5.53
N VAL A 100 17.44 -8.94 5.25
CA VAL A 100 16.45 -9.97 5.63
C VAL A 100 16.38 -10.05 7.16
N GLY A 101 15.16 -10.15 7.70
CA GLY A 101 14.95 -10.20 9.15
C GLY A 101 14.66 -8.86 9.83
N PHE A 102 14.87 -7.72 9.15
CA PHE A 102 14.60 -6.37 9.69
C PHE A 102 13.10 -5.98 9.69
N GLY A 103 12.20 -6.94 9.47
CA GLY A 103 10.76 -6.75 9.61
C GLY A 103 10.11 -5.86 8.53
N LYS A 104 10.64 -5.88 7.30
CA LYS A 104 10.04 -5.21 6.12
C LYS A 104 8.54 -5.48 5.98
N THR A 105 8.07 -6.69 6.28
CA THR A 105 6.64 -7.04 6.27
C THR A 105 5.80 -6.11 7.13
N LYS A 106 6.19 -5.90 8.40
CA LYS A 106 5.48 -5.01 9.32
C LYS A 106 5.58 -3.56 8.90
N GLN A 107 6.73 -3.16 8.36
CA GLN A 107 6.94 -1.81 7.86
C GLN A 107 6.07 -1.50 6.63
N SER A 108 5.96 -2.42 5.68
CA SER A 108 5.06 -2.28 4.53
C SER A 108 3.59 -2.18 4.95
N LEU A 109 3.17 -2.97 5.95
CA LEU A 109 1.81 -2.89 6.50
C LEU A 109 1.57 -1.58 7.26
N LEU A 110 2.58 -1.03 7.94
CA LEU A 110 2.51 0.29 8.55
C LEU A 110 2.35 1.40 7.50
N VAL A 111 3.09 1.32 6.39
CA VAL A 111 2.92 2.22 5.24
C VAL A 111 1.50 2.12 4.68
N ALA A 112 1.02 0.90 4.44
CA ALA A 112 -0.34 0.66 3.95
C ALA A 112 -1.41 1.24 4.88
N LEU A 113 -1.18 1.17 6.19
CA LEU A 113 -2.12 1.62 7.20
C LEU A 113 -2.24 3.14 7.21
N ILE A 114 -1.10 3.83 7.25
CA ILE A 114 -1.11 5.29 7.25
C ILE A 114 -1.58 5.81 5.88
N HIS A 115 -1.25 5.11 4.78
CA HIS A 115 -1.78 5.39 3.45
C HIS A 115 -3.31 5.38 3.43
N SER A 116 -3.96 4.33 3.98
CA SER A 116 -5.42 4.21 3.97
C SER A 116 -6.11 5.30 4.82
N MET A 117 -5.44 5.78 5.87
CA MET A 117 -5.94 6.89 6.72
C MET A 117 -5.81 8.26 6.02
N VAL A 118 -4.59 8.60 5.58
CA VAL A 118 -4.25 9.94 5.07
C VAL A 118 -4.97 10.26 3.76
N TYR A 119 -5.07 9.29 2.84
CA TYR A 119 -5.50 9.58 1.48
C TYR A 119 -7.02 9.51 1.29
N ALA A 120 -7.75 8.89 2.21
CA ALA A 120 -9.20 8.79 2.13
C ALA A 120 -9.92 10.13 2.32
N GLU A 121 -9.27 11.14 2.92
CA GLU A 121 -9.92 12.40 3.29
C GLU A 121 -9.60 13.60 2.39
N LYS A 122 -8.41 13.65 1.76
CA LYS A 122 -8.00 14.75 0.85
C LYS A 122 -8.92 14.93 -0.37
N SER A 123 -9.77 13.95 -0.67
CA SER A 123 -10.74 14.03 -1.77
C SER A 123 -12.00 14.86 -1.44
N LYS A 124 -12.17 15.37 -0.21
CA LYS A 124 -13.36 16.15 0.15
C LYS A 124 -13.42 17.53 -0.53
N GLU A 125 -12.29 18.14 -0.86
CA GLU A 125 -12.27 19.53 -1.36
C GLU A 125 -12.02 19.67 -2.88
N THR A 126 -11.49 18.64 -3.55
CA THR A 126 -11.32 18.62 -5.02
C THR A 126 -11.35 17.18 -5.54
N ILE A 127 -12.48 16.75 -6.09
CA ILE A 127 -12.78 15.35 -6.49
C ILE A 127 -11.96 14.95 -7.73
N PRO A 128 -11.41 13.71 -7.76
CA PRO A 128 -11.96 12.69 -8.67
C PRO A 128 -12.63 11.53 -7.93
N LYS A 129 -13.72 11.01 -8.50
CA LYS A 129 -14.73 10.07 -7.96
C LYS A 129 -14.24 8.67 -7.55
N ASP A 130 -12.94 8.46 -7.35
CA ASP A 130 -12.34 7.15 -7.13
C ASP A 130 -11.62 7.05 -5.77
N LEU A 131 -12.34 7.34 -4.68
CA LEU A 131 -11.76 7.61 -3.35
C LEU A 131 -11.17 6.39 -2.64
N HIS A 132 -11.84 5.24 -2.74
CA HIS A 132 -11.54 4.10 -1.90
C HIS A 132 -11.12 2.93 -2.78
N ARG A 133 -9.82 2.64 -2.78
CA ARG A 133 -9.24 1.56 -3.57
C ARG A 133 -8.53 0.56 -2.66
N PRO A 134 -8.63 -0.73 -2.96
CA PRO A 134 -7.90 -1.75 -2.22
C PRO A 134 -6.41 -1.63 -2.50
N ILE A 135 -5.59 -2.04 -1.54
CA ILE A 135 -4.14 -2.12 -1.69
C ILE A 135 -3.80 -3.47 -2.31
N LEU A 136 -3.09 -3.48 -3.44
CA LEU A 136 -2.60 -4.71 -4.06
C LEU A 136 -1.24 -5.08 -3.47
N LEU A 137 -1.17 -6.25 -2.84
CA LEU A 137 0.05 -6.81 -2.28
C LEU A 137 0.53 -7.99 -3.13
N LEU A 138 1.59 -7.74 -3.90
CA LEU A 138 2.27 -8.75 -4.71
C LEU A 138 3.39 -9.40 -3.89
N VAL A 139 3.30 -10.71 -3.69
CA VAL A 139 4.26 -11.47 -2.88
C VAL A 139 4.66 -12.78 -3.57
N PRO A 140 5.85 -13.33 -3.29
CA PRO A 140 6.19 -14.67 -3.75
C PRO A 140 5.11 -15.68 -3.32
N PRO A 141 4.72 -16.64 -4.18
CA PRO A 141 3.69 -17.64 -3.88
C PRO A 141 3.85 -18.32 -2.51
N THR A 142 5.07 -18.68 -2.16
CA THR A 142 5.43 -19.37 -0.90
C THR A 142 5.24 -18.51 0.34
N LEU A 143 5.11 -17.19 0.21
CA LEU A 143 4.94 -16.26 1.32
C LEU A 143 3.48 -15.80 1.51
N ILE A 144 2.55 -16.16 0.61
CA ILE A 144 1.15 -15.72 0.70
C ILE A 144 0.55 -16.08 2.07
N GLY A 145 0.69 -17.35 2.49
CA GLY A 145 0.19 -17.79 3.80
C GLY A 145 0.80 -17.03 4.97
N GLN A 146 2.10 -16.69 4.92
CA GLN A 146 2.76 -15.89 5.95
C GLN A 146 2.19 -14.47 6.02
N TRP A 147 1.97 -13.81 4.89
CA TRP A 147 1.37 -12.47 4.84
C TRP A 147 -0.06 -12.48 5.34
N LEU A 148 -0.87 -13.45 4.93
CA LEU A 148 -2.25 -13.60 5.41
C LEU A 148 -2.31 -13.80 6.93
N LYS A 149 -1.46 -14.66 7.47
CA LYS A 149 -1.37 -14.89 8.92
C LYS A 149 -0.97 -13.62 9.67
N GLU A 150 0.03 -12.88 9.19
CA GLU A 150 0.46 -11.62 9.82
C GLU A 150 -0.67 -10.58 9.84
N ILE A 151 -1.33 -10.36 8.70
CA ILE A 151 -2.44 -9.39 8.58
C ILE A 151 -3.57 -9.78 9.54
N ARG A 152 -4.03 -11.03 9.50
CA ARG A 152 -5.15 -11.50 10.33
C ARG A 152 -4.86 -11.46 11.83
N THR A 153 -3.61 -11.68 12.23
CA THR A 153 -3.23 -11.77 13.65
C THR A 153 -2.99 -10.40 14.26
N SER A 154 -2.30 -9.52 13.53
CA SER A 154 -1.72 -8.30 14.12
C SER A 154 -2.38 -7.01 13.63
N TRP A 155 -3.12 -7.03 12.51
CA TRP A 155 -3.60 -5.84 11.79
C TRP A 155 -5.12 -5.88 11.59
N ARG A 156 -5.85 -5.61 12.68
CA ARG A 156 -7.33 -5.71 12.74
C ARG A 156 -8.06 -4.74 11.83
N CYS A 157 -7.40 -3.65 11.46
CA CYS A 157 -7.92 -2.65 10.52
C CYS A 157 -8.07 -3.20 9.10
N PHE A 158 -7.29 -4.21 8.70
CA PHE A 158 -7.28 -4.69 7.33
C PHE A 158 -8.20 -5.88 7.11
N ARG A 159 -8.79 -5.93 5.90
CA ARG A 159 -9.57 -7.04 5.39
C ARG A 159 -8.76 -7.75 4.30
N PRO A 160 -8.04 -8.83 4.61
CA PRO A 160 -7.29 -9.55 3.60
C PRO A 160 -8.24 -10.28 2.66
N VAL A 161 -8.02 -10.10 1.36
CA VAL A 161 -8.70 -10.78 0.27
C VAL A 161 -7.66 -11.48 -0.58
N VAL A 162 -7.91 -12.72 -0.98
CA VAL A 162 -6.95 -13.53 -1.73
C VAL A 162 -7.34 -13.58 -3.19
N SER A 163 -6.38 -13.28 -4.06
CA SER A 163 -6.47 -13.51 -5.50
C SER A 163 -5.39 -14.56 -5.86
N TYR A 164 -5.56 -15.79 -5.39
CA TYR A 164 -4.57 -16.85 -5.59
C TYR A 164 -5.22 -18.23 -5.69
N SER A 165 -4.69 -19.07 -6.57
CA SER A 165 -5.26 -20.39 -6.87
C SER A 165 -4.47 -21.52 -6.22
N ASP A 166 -4.60 -21.64 -4.90
CA ASP A 166 -4.08 -22.76 -4.11
C ASP A 166 -5.19 -23.36 -3.26
N CYS A 167 -5.31 -24.70 -3.24
CA CYS A 167 -6.42 -25.39 -2.59
C CYS A 167 -6.43 -25.18 -1.06
N GLU A 168 -5.27 -25.15 -0.42
CA GLU A 168 -5.19 -24.98 1.04
C GLU A 168 -5.59 -23.57 1.45
N ILE A 169 -5.06 -22.57 0.74
CA ILE A 169 -5.38 -21.16 0.98
C ILE A 169 -6.85 -20.87 0.65
N LYS A 170 -7.40 -21.47 -0.40
CA LYS A 170 -8.82 -21.34 -0.75
C LYS A 170 -9.74 -21.85 0.35
N ASN A 171 -9.39 -22.96 1.00
CA ASN A 171 -10.20 -23.49 2.10
C ASN A 171 -10.14 -22.57 3.32
N GLU A 172 -8.97 -22.00 3.64
CA GLU A 172 -8.80 -21.06 4.74
C GLU A 172 -9.50 -19.71 4.49
N MET A 173 -9.52 -19.26 3.22
CA MET A 173 -10.01 -17.95 2.79
C MET A 173 -11.27 -18.05 1.92
N ALA A 174 -12.10 -19.06 2.12
CA ALA A 174 -13.20 -19.41 1.22
C ALA A 174 -14.17 -18.24 0.94
N LEU A 175 -14.47 -17.43 1.96
CA LEU A 175 -15.36 -16.27 1.84
C LEU A 175 -14.64 -15.00 1.36
N SER A 176 -13.31 -15.00 1.33
CA SER A 176 -12.47 -13.84 1.02
C SER A 176 -11.54 -14.13 -0.16
N THR A 177 -11.96 -14.97 -1.09
CA THR A 177 -11.19 -15.29 -2.31
C THR A 177 -11.88 -14.70 -3.54
N ILE A 178 -11.14 -13.92 -4.33
CA ILE A 178 -11.57 -13.45 -5.64
C ILE A 178 -11.33 -14.58 -6.66
N PRO A 179 -12.38 -15.05 -7.34
CA PRO A 179 -12.24 -16.05 -8.40
C PRO A 179 -11.39 -15.50 -9.55
N HIS A 180 -10.57 -16.35 -10.17
CA HIS A 180 -9.76 -15.96 -11.32
C HIS A 180 -10.60 -15.32 -12.44
N GLN A 181 -11.76 -15.90 -12.74
CA GLN A 181 -12.69 -15.38 -13.75
C GLN A 181 -13.10 -13.92 -13.48
N ALA A 182 -13.34 -13.57 -12.21
CA ALA A 182 -13.75 -12.22 -11.82
C ALA A 182 -12.67 -11.16 -12.10
N ILE A 183 -11.39 -11.56 -12.08
CA ILE A 183 -10.27 -10.65 -12.40
C ILE A 183 -10.14 -10.48 -13.90
N VAL A 184 -10.29 -11.57 -14.66
CA VAL A 184 -10.21 -11.56 -16.12
C VAL A 184 -11.33 -10.75 -16.75
N GLU A 185 -12.55 -10.86 -16.20
CA GLU A 185 -13.74 -10.18 -16.72
C GLU A 185 -13.91 -8.75 -16.21
N TYR A 186 -13.08 -8.31 -15.26
CA TYR A 186 -13.12 -6.94 -14.75
C TYR A 186 -13.00 -5.92 -15.91
N PRO A 187 -13.90 -4.92 -16.02
CA PRO A 187 -14.77 -4.36 -14.97
C PRO A 187 -16.14 -5.03 -14.78
N SER A 188 -16.48 -6.11 -15.50
CA SER A 188 -17.72 -6.86 -15.23
C SER A 188 -17.68 -7.48 -13.84
N MET A 189 -18.78 -7.32 -13.09
CA MET A 189 -18.90 -7.82 -11.71
C MET A 189 -19.76 -9.09 -11.61
N GLU A 190 -20.10 -9.72 -12.73
CA GLU A 190 -20.96 -10.91 -12.78
C GLU A 190 -20.31 -12.10 -12.08
N ALA A 191 -19.06 -12.41 -12.41
CA ALA A 191 -18.28 -13.48 -11.77
C ALA A 191 -17.77 -13.13 -10.35
N MET A 192 -17.93 -11.88 -9.90
CA MET A 192 -17.50 -11.44 -8.58
C MET A 192 -18.50 -11.87 -7.49
N PRO A 193 -18.06 -12.59 -6.43
CA PRO A 193 -18.92 -12.93 -5.30
C PRO A 193 -19.57 -11.68 -4.70
N LEU A 194 -20.87 -11.75 -4.38
CA LEU A 194 -21.66 -10.61 -3.89
C LEU A 194 -21.01 -9.92 -2.69
N ASN A 195 -20.46 -10.70 -1.76
CA ASN A 195 -19.81 -10.21 -0.56
C ASN A 195 -18.46 -9.52 -0.83
N LEU A 196 -17.89 -9.62 -2.04
CA LEU A 196 -16.62 -8.99 -2.44
C LEU A 196 -16.80 -7.89 -3.49
N ARG A 197 -18.02 -7.64 -3.98
CA ARG A 197 -18.24 -6.58 -5.00
C ARG A 197 -17.83 -5.19 -4.52
N PHE A 198 -17.96 -4.93 -3.22
CA PHE A 198 -17.57 -3.67 -2.60
C PHE A 198 -16.07 -3.37 -2.74
N VAL A 199 -15.22 -4.40 -2.93
CA VAL A 199 -13.76 -4.25 -3.02
C VAL A 199 -13.34 -3.33 -4.17
N PHE A 200 -14.11 -3.31 -5.27
CA PHE A 200 -13.84 -2.48 -6.44
C PHE A 200 -14.82 -1.31 -6.59
N ASP A 201 -15.70 -1.12 -5.61
CA ASP A 201 -16.60 0.03 -5.57
C ASP A 201 -15.88 1.21 -4.91
N ALA A 202 -15.45 2.17 -5.73
CA ALA A 202 -14.69 3.31 -5.25
C ALA A 202 -15.48 4.27 -4.35
N THR A 203 -16.81 4.13 -4.31
CA THR A 203 -17.68 4.89 -3.40
C THR A 203 -17.78 4.23 -2.02
N ASN A 204 -17.39 2.96 -1.90
CA ASN A 204 -17.47 2.22 -0.65
C ASN A 204 -16.22 2.44 0.20
N ASN A 205 -16.38 3.08 1.36
CA ASN A 205 -15.29 3.35 2.29
C ASN A 205 -14.56 2.08 2.77
N LEU A 206 -15.22 0.93 2.82
CA LEU A 206 -14.61 -0.33 3.24
C LEU A 206 -13.55 -0.83 2.26
N ALA A 207 -13.58 -0.40 1.00
CA ALA A 207 -12.62 -0.82 -0.01
C ALA A 207 -11.18 -0.38 0.33
N ARG A 208 -11.01 0.76 1.03
CA ARG A 208 -9.69 1.28 1.42
C ARG A 208 -8.96 0.41 2.45
N ASP A 209 -9.72 -0.37 3.21
CA ASP A 209 -9.20 -1.25 4.27
C ASP A 209 -8.88 -2.65 3.73
N VAL A 210 -9.14 -2.90 2.44
CA VAL A 210 -8.91 -4.19 1.81
C VAL A 210 -7.47 -4.29 1.31
N ILE A 211 -6.81 -5.39 1.64
CA ILE A 211 -5.53 -5.78 1.03
C ILE A 211 -5.78 -7.02 0.17
N ILE A 212 -5.61 -6.87 -1.15
CA ILE A 212 -5.66 -8.00 -2.09
C ILE A 212 -4.27 -8.63 -2.14
N VAL A 213 -4.15 -9.86 -1.65
CA VAL A 213 -2.91 -10.63 -1.64
C VAL A 213 -2.90 -11.58 -2.84
N THR A 214 -1.85 -11.51 -3.67
CA THR A 214 -1.67 -12.37 -4.85
C THR A 214 -0.18 -12.57 -5.14
N SER A 215 0.15 -13.58 -5.94
CA SER A 215 1.46 -13.66 -6.58
C SER A 215 1.52 -12.84 -7.85
N TYR A 216 2.75 -12.52 -8.28
CA TYR A 216 2.99 -11.86 -9.56
C TYR A 216 2.48 -12.70 -10.72
N GLU A 217 2.74 -14.01 -10.72
CA GLU A 217 2.35 -14.94 -11.77
C GLU A 217 0.83 -15.01 -11.90
N THR A 218 0.11 -15.16 -10.77
CA THR A 218 -1.36 -15.20 -10.78
C THR A 218 -1.96 -13.87 -11.20
N HIS A 219 -1.43 -12.76 -10.67
CA HIS A 219 -1.91 -11.43 -11.04
C HIS A 219 -1.71 -11.16 -12.53
N LYS A 220 -0.53 -11.51 -13.07
CA LYS A 220 -0.22 -11.40 -14.50
C LYS A 220 -1.20 -12.21 -15.34
N VAL A 221 -1.46 -13.47 -15.00
CA VAL A 221 -2.41 -14.30 -15.76
C VAL A 221 -3.83 -13.75 -15.69
N GLY A 222 -4.25 -13.19 -14.55
CA GLY A 222 -5.58 -12.60 -14.37
C GLY A 222 -5.78 -11.27 -15.08
N THR A 223 -4.74 -10.44 -15.20
CA THR A 223 -4.85 -9.08 -15.75
C THR A 223 -4.33 -8.94 -17.18
N MET A 224 -3.62 -9.94 -17.71
CA MET A 224 -3.20 -9.96 -19.11
C MET A 224 -4.42 -10.17 -20.02
N VAL A 225 -5.13 -9.08 -20.29
CA VAL A 225 -5.94 -8.97 -21.50
C VAL A 225 -4.97 -9.08 -22.67
N LYS A 226 -4.98 -10.22 -23.37
CA LYS A 226 -4.39 -10.31 -24.71
C LYS A 226 -5.18 -9.36 -25.60
N LYS A 227 -4.78 -8.08 -25.66
CA LYS A 227 -5.18 -7.20 -26.76
C LYS A 227 -4.54 -7.80 -28.01
N SER A 228 -5.29 -8.63 -28.73
CA SER A 228 -4.92 -8.99 -30.09
C SER A 228 -4.97 -7.70 -30.90
N ARG A 229 -3.81 -7.09 -31.10
CA ARG A 229 -3.67 -6.01 -32.07
C ARG A 229 -3.69 -6.69 -33.43
N MET A 230 -4.83 -6.63 -34.11
CA MET A 230 -4.86 -6.80 -35.57
C MET A 230 -4.27 -5.53 -36.18
N GLU A 231 -2.97 -5.34 -36.07
CA GLU A 231 -2.26 -4.40 -36.94
C GLU A 231 -2.04 -5.12 -38.28
N PRO A 232 -2.51 -4.57 -39.41
CA PRO A 232 -2.14 -5.07 -40.73
C PRO A 232 -0.61 -5.07 -40.79
N GLY A 233 -0.01 -6.23 -41.10
CA GLY A 233 1.43 -6.31 -41.24
C GLY A 233 1.89 -5.31 -42.29
N VAL A 234 2.65 -4.30 -41.88
CA VAL A 234 3.32 -3.40 -42.82
C VAL A 234 4.44 -4.24 -43.47
N PRO A 235 4.44 -4.45 -44.79
CA PRO A 235 5.54 -5.11 -45.46
C PRO A 235 6.83 -4.37 -45.11
N TYR A 236 7.88 -5.13 -44.77
CA TYR A 236 9.19 -4.55 -44.49
C TYR A 236 9.64 -3.70 -45.68
N SER A 237 9.76 -2.39 -45.47
CA SER A 237 10.40 -1.47 -46.40
C SER A 237 11.86 -1.32 -46.00
N ASN A 238 12.78 -1.57 -46.93
CA ASN A 238 14.19 -1.28 -46.71
C ASN A 238 14.34 0.19 -46.27
N PRO A 239 15.16 0.47 -45.23
CA PRO A 239 15.45 1.84 -44.85
C PRO A 239 16.06 2.59 -46.06
N PRO A 240 15.75 3.89 -46.23
CA PRO A 240 16.32 4.68 -47.31
C PRO A 240 17.85 4.64 -47.20
N LEU A 241 18.51 4.37 -48.32
CA LEU A 241 19.97 4.43 -48.39
C LEU A 241 20.43 5.83 -47.96
N PRO A 242 21.50 5.94 -47.17
CA PRO A 242 22.06 7.23 -46.81
C PRO A 242 22.38 8.00 -48.10
N PRO A 243 22.17 9.33 -48.11
CA PRO A 243 22.51 10.14 -49.27
C PRO A 243 23.98 9.89 -49.60
N THR A 244 24.22 9.28 -50.76
CA THR A 244 25.54 9.20 -51.37
C THR A 244 26.07 10.63 -51.40
N MET A 245 27.17 10.87 -50.69
CA MET A 245 27.92 12.10 -50.82
C MET A 245 28.37 12.17 -52.29
N ALA A 246 27.58 12.87 -53.10
CA ALA A 246 27.96 13.21 -54.46
C ALA A 246 29.25 14.04 -54.36
N ALA A 247 30.26 13.54 -55.07
CA ALA A 247 31.61 14.07 -55.16
C ALA A 247 31.66 15.54 -55.59
#